data_AF-A0A0J9XR32-F1
#
_entry.id   AF-A0A0J9XR32-F1
#
_cell.length_a   1.000
_cell.length_b   1.000
_cell.length_c   1.000
_cell.angle_alpha   90.00
_cell.angle_beta   90.00
_cell.angle_gamma   90.00
#
_symmetry.space_group_name_H-M   'P 1'
#
loop_
_entity.id
_entity.type
_entity.pdbx_description
1 polymer ?
#
loop_
_entity_poly.entity_id
_entity_poly.type
_entity_poly.pdbx_seq_one_letter_code
_entity_poly.pdbx_strand_id
1 'polypeptide(L)'
;MSEYLAIAIFICVSIILSLALGVLPMFLAISKPDSEKLSTYECGFNPLSRARKNFDIKFYLVSILFMIFDLEIAFLFPCAISLSKISYCGFWSMMIFLAILTVGFIHEWCKGALEWGLCSFRTCIVSRVSCFTWLNKIDIRSTSATALAIVITILEIILFIFSIKLTLHFAK
;
A
#
# COMPACT_ATOMS: atom_id res chain seq x y z
N MET A 1 18.29 -22.65 -19.73
CA MET A 1 17.52 -22.06 -20.85
C MET A 1 16.04 -22.44 -20.85
N SER A 2 15.66 -23.62 -20.33
CA SER A 2 14.26 -24.04 -20.15
C SER A 2 13.43 -23.15 -19.21
N GLU A 3 14.02 -22.57 -18.17
CA GLU A 3 13.29 -21.75 -17.19
C GLU A 3 12.65 -20.49 -17.80
N TYR A 4 13.38 -19.80 -18.70
CA TYR A 4 12.85 -18.63 -19.40
C TYR A 4 11.72 -18.99 -20.36
N LEU A 5 11.74 -20.20 -20.90
CA LEU A 5 10.71 -20.71 -21.80
C LEU A 5 9.37 -20.83 -21.05
N ALA A 6 9.37 -21.30 -19.81
CA ALA A 6 8.15 -21.35 -18.98
C ALA A 6 7.54 -19.95 -18.76
N ILE A 7 8.37 -18.97 -18.38
CA ILE A 7 7.93 -17.58 -18.15
C ILE A 7 7.34 -16.97 -19.44
N ALA A 8 8.00 -17.18 -20.57
CA ALA A 8 7.53 -16.71 -21.87
C ALA A 8 6.18 -17.35 -22.26
N ILE A 9 6.00 -18.65 -22.02
CA ILE A 9 4.71 -19.33 -22.24
C ILE A 9 3.62 -18.71 -21.36
N PHE A 10 3.88 -18.50 -20.07
CA PHE A 10 2.89 -17.91 -19.16
C PHE A 10 2.43 -16.53 -19.63
N ILE A 11 3.36 -15.64 -19.99
CA ILE A 11 3.03 -14.32 -20.53
C ILE A 11 2.18 -14.44 -21.81
N CYS A 12 2.57 -15.33 -22.72
CA CYS A 12 1.86 -15.55 -23.98
C CYS A 12 0.42 -16.05 -23.74
N VAL A 13 0.25 -17.03 -22.83
CA VAL A 13 -1.06 -17.57 -22.45
C VAL A 13 -1.94 -16.49 -21.80
N SER A 14 -1.40 -15.65 -20.90
CA SER A 14 -2.14 -14.54 -20.29
C SER A 14 -2.65 -13.54 -21.33
N ILE A 15 -1.82 -13.19 -22.32
CA ILE A 15 -2.20 -12.27 -23.40
C ILE A 15 -3.28 -12.91 -24.28
N ILE A 16 -3.09 -14.17 -24.70
CA ILE A 16 -4.06 -14.91 -25.52
C ILE A 16 -5.41 -15.00 -24.79
N LEU A 17 -5.41 -15.32 -23.49
CA LEU A 17 -6.63 -15.41 -22.70
C LEU A 17 -7.33 -14.05 -22.57
N SER A 18 -6.58 -12.96 -22.31
CA SER A 18 -7.15 -11.61 -22.23
C SER A 18 -7.77 -11.18 -23.57
N LEU A 19 -7.13 -11.49 -24.69
CA LEU A 19 -7.65 -11.19 -26.02
C LEU A 19 -8.84 -12.07 -26.37
N ALA A 20 -8.77 -13.38 -26.07
CA ALA A 20 -9.88 -14.29 -26.28
C ALA A 20 -11.12 -13.81 -25.53
N LEU A 21 -11.01 -13.47 -24.25
CA LEU A 21 -12.14 -12.96 -23.47
C LEU A 21 -12.65 -11.59 -23.97
N GLY A 22 -11.79 -10.74 -24.52
CA GLY A 22 -12.20 -9.45 -25.09
C GLY A 22 -12.86 -9.54 -26.47
N VAL A 23 -12.39 -10.47 -27.32
CA VAL A 23 -12.79 -10.58 -28.73
C VAL A 23 -13.89 -11.63 -28.95
N LEU A 24 -13.87 -12.74 -28.21
CA LEU A 24 -14.89 -13.78 -28.26
C LEU A 24 -16.34 -13.26 -28.09
N PRO A 25 -16.64 -12.34 -27.15
CA PRO A 25 -17.98 -11.77 -27.07
C PRO A 25 -18.35 -10.95 -28.30
N MET A 26 -17.41 -10.35 -29.04
CA MET A 26 -17.75 -9.59 -30.25
C MET A 26 -18.21 -10.50 -31.40
N PHE A 27 -17.68 -11.71 -31.51
CA PHE A 27 -18.06 -12.66 -32.57
C PHE A 27 -19.28 -13.52 -32.20
N LEU A 28 -19.44 -13.89 -30.93
CA LEU A 28 -20.54 -14.74 -30.48
C LEU A 28 -21.76 -13.93 -29.97
N ALA A 29 -21.61 -12.66 -29.59
CA ALA A 29 -22.75 -11.87 -29.14
C ALA A 29 -23.66 -11.53 -30.31
N ILE A 30 -24.85 -12.12 -30.30
CA ILE A 30 -25.98 -11.73 -31.14
C ILE A 30 -26.41 -10.34 -30.66
N SER A 31 -25.83 -9.31 -31.27
CA SER A 31 -26.18 -7.93 -30.98
C SER A 31 -27.51 -7.62 -31.68
N LYS A 32 -28.59 -7.49 -30.90
CA LYS A 32 -29.83 -6.82 -31.31
C LYS A 32 -29.78 -5.38 -30.79
N PRO A 33 -29.31 -4.42 -31.60
CA PRO A 33 -29.19 -3.04 -31.17
C PRO A 33 -30.57 -2.36 -31.21
N ASP A 34 -31.27 -2.34 -30.08
CA ASP A 34 -32.45 -1.49 -29.90
C ASP A 34 -32.03 -0.08 -29.44
N SER A 35 -32.71 0.97 -29.91
CA SER A 35 -32.34 2.38 -29.63
C SER A 35 -32.36 2.72 -28.14
N GLU A 36 -33.26 2.11 -27.38
CA GLU A 36 -33.36 2.30 -25.92
C GLU A 36 -32.19 1.63 -25.18
N LYS A 37 -31.70 0.49 -25.67
CA LYS A 37 -30.53 -0.22 -25.15
C LYS A 37 -29.20 0.48 -25.44
N LEU A 38 -29.15 1.28 -26.52
CA LEU A 38 -27.97 2.08 -26.87
C LEU A 38 -27.86 3.39 -26.05
N SER A 39 -28.90 3.74 -25.29
CA SER A 39 -28.91 4.94 -24.44
C SER A 39 -28.11 4.73 -23.15
N THR A 40 -27.63 5.80 -22.52
CA THR A 40 -26.75 5.74 -21.32
C THR A 40 -27.41 5.04 -20.13
N TYR A 41 -28.75 5.04 -20.06
CA TYR A 41 -29.51 4.39 -19.00
C TYR A 41 -30.76 3.72 -19.59
N GLU A 42 -30.87 2.40 -19.50
CA GLU A 42 -32.10 1.65 -19.82
C GLU A 42 -33.26 1.97 -18.85
N CYS A 43 -32.97 2.62 -17.71
CA CYS A 43 -33.98 2.97 -16.70
C CYS A 43 -34.77 4.25 -17.00
N GLY A 44 -34.64 4.84 -18.20
CA GLY A 44 -35.35 6.06 -18.59
C GLY A 44 -34.90 7.33 -17.88
N PHE A 45 -33.81 7.29 -17.11
CA PHE A 45 -33.22 8.48 -16.50
C PHE A 45 -32.33 9.21 -17.49
N ASN A 46 -32.59 10.51 -17.67
CA ASN A 46 -31.77 11.38 -18.49
C ASN A 46 -30.35 11.46 -17.89
N PRO A 47 -29.29 11.46 -18.71
CA PRO A 47 -27.94 11.57 -18.19
C PRO A 47 -27.79 12.89 -17.41
N LEU A 48 -27.60 12.79 -16.09
CA LEU A 48 -27.13 13.91 -15.29
C LEU A 48 -25.79 14.35 -15.89
N SER A 49 -25.71 15.62 -16.31
CA SER A 49 -24.65 16.23 -17.13
C SER A 49 -23.24 15.63 -16.99
N ARG A 50 -22.56 15.49 -18.15
CA ARG A 50 -21.17 15.05 -18.39
C ARG A 50 -20.53 14.24 -17.25
N ALA A 51 -20.41 12.92 -17.43
CA ALA A 51 -19.80 11.93 -16.53
C ALA A 51 -18.33 12.20 -16.08
N ARG A 52 -17.76 13.36 -16.44
CA ARG A 52 -16.43 13.84 -16.04
C ARG A 52 -16.49 14.60 -14.72
N LYS A 53 -17.18 14.04 -13.72
CA LYS A 53 -17.11 14.57 -12.34
C LYS A 53 -15.70 14.34 -11.82
N ASN A 54 -15.11 15.36 -11.19
CA ASN A 54 -13.83 15.19 -10.49
C ASN A 54 -14.01 14.13 -9.40
N PHE A 55 -13.22 13.07 -9.46
CA PHE A 55 -13.20 12.05 -8.42
C PHE A 55 -12.68 12.67 -7.11
N ASP A 56 -13.26 12.25 -5.99
CA ASP A 56 -12.82 12.71 -4.67
C ASP A 56 -11.38 12.26 -4.40
N ILE A 57 -10.56 13.15 -3.82
CA ILE A 57 -9.17 12.87 -3.42
C ILE A 57 -9.08 11.65 -2.47
N LYS A 58 -10.17 11.32 -1.77
CA LYS A 58 -10.27 10.19 -0.83
C LYS A 58 -9.99 8.84 -1.49
N PHE A 59 -10.37 8.64 -2.76
CA PHE A 59 -10.06 7.39 -3.46
C PHE A 59 -8.56 7.18 -3.63
N TYR A 60 -7.83 8.27 -3.93
CA TYR A 60 -6.37 8.24 -4.05
C TYR A 60 -5.69 7.92 -2.71
N LEU A 61 -6.20 8.47 -1.59
CA LEU A 61 -5.66 8.20 -0.26
C LEU A 61 -5.75 6.71 0.11
N VAL A 62 -6.86 6.04 -0.18
CA VAL A 62 -7.01 4.58 0.05
C VAL A 62 -6.04 3.79 -0.82
N SER A 63 -5.83 4.18 -2.08
CA SER A 63 -4.89 3.51 -2.99
C SER A 63 -3.43 3.63 -2.54
N ILE A 64 -2.98 4.83 -2.13
CA ILE A 64 -1.63 5.00 -1.59
C ILE A 64 -1.46 4.20 -0.31
N LEU A 65 -2.48 4.16 0.54
CA LEU A 65 -2.45 3.42 1.80
C LEU A 65 -2.24 1.92 1.57
N PHE A 66 -2.99 1.35 0.61
CA PHE A 66 -2.83 -0.04 0.20
C PHE A 66 -1.43 -0.30 -0.38
N MET A 67 -0.90 0.63 -1.18
CA MET A 67 0.44 0.53 -1.76
C MET A 67 1.54 0.50 -0.70
N ILE A 68 1.43 1.30 0.36
CA ILE A 68 2.41 1.34 1.47
C ILE A 68 2.38 0.02 2.27
N PHE A 69 1.19 -0.51 2.52
CA PHE A 69 1.05 -1.77 3.26
C PHE A 69 1.41 -3.01 2.47
N ASP A 70 1.11 -3.05 1.18
CA ASP A 70 1.55 -4.14 0.31
C ASP A 70 3.09 -4.19 0.28
N LEU A 71 3.72 -3.01 0.25
CA LEU A 71 5.17 -2.88 0.34
C LEU A 71 5.73 -3.40 1.69
N GLU A 72 5.07 -3.10 2.82
CA GLU A 72 5.46 -3.65 4.13
C GLU A 72 5.47 -5.19 4.13
N ILE A 73 4.42 -5.81 3.56
CA ILE A 73 4.27 -7.26 3.50
C ILE A 73 5.28 -7.89 2.52
N ALA A 74 5.57 -7.22 1.40
CA ALA A 74 6.59 -7.65 0.45
C ALA A 74 7.99 -7.74 1.09
N PHE A 75 8.30 -6.91 2.08
CA PHE A 75 9.53 -7.01 2.87
C PHE A 75 9.45 -8.03 4.01
N LEU A 76 8.28 -8.21 4.62
CA LEU A 76 8.07 -9.23 5.65
C LEU A 76 8.23 -10.66 5.09
N PHE A 77 7.83 -10.90 3.84
CA PHE A 77 7.87 -12.23 3.23
C PHE A 77 9.28 -12.84 3.12
N PRO A 78 10.32 -12.13 2.59
CA PRO A 78 11.70 -12.59 2.66
C PRO A 78 12.20 -12.80 4.10
N CYS A 79 11.81 -11.93 5.04
CA CYS A 79 12.18 -12.08 6.44
C CYS A 79 11.64 -13.40 7.00
N ALA A 80 10.35 -13.70 6.80
CA ALA A 80 9.70 -14.92 7.27
C ALA A 80 10.36 -16.21 6.76
N ILE A 81 10.82 -16.22 5.50
CA ILE A 81 11.44 -17.40 4.88
C ILE A 81 12.90 -17.58 5.32
N SER A 82 13.62 -16.48 5.58
CA SER A 82 15.07 -16.51 5.84
C SER A 82 15.45 -16.44 7.33
N LEU A 83 14.47 -16.40 8.25
CA LEU A 83 14.68 -16.34 9.71
C LEU A 83 15.70 -17.37 10.23
N SER A 84 15.77 -18.58 9.64
CA SER A 84 16.70 -19.62 10.11
C SER A 84 18.17 -19.38 9.75
N LYS A 85 18.48 -18.57 8.73
CA LYS A 85 19.86 -18.33 8.23
C LYS A 85 20.39 -16.94 8.57
N ILE A 86 19.52 -16.03 8.98
CA ILE A 86 19.85 -14.63 9.19
C ILE A 86 20.58 -14.43 10.53
N SER A 87 21.65 -13.63 10.51
CA SER A 87 22.32 -13.12 11.71
C SER A 87 21.39 -12.21 12.52
N TYR A 88 21.56 -12.13 13.84
CA TYR A 88 20.82 -11.20 14.71
C TYR A 88 20.75 -9.77 14.16
N CYS A 89 21.76 -9.32 13.41
CA CYS A 89 21.74 -8.02 12.73
C CYS A 89 20.69 -7.89 11.64
N GLY A 90 20.52 -8.91 10.78
CA GLY A 90 19.53 -8.86 9.71
C GLY A 90 18.12 -8.77 10.27
N PHE A 91 17.86 -9.49 11.37
CA PHE A 91 16.59 -9.41 12.08
C PHE A 91 16.29 -8.00 12.61
N TRP A 92 17.24 -7.36 13.30
CA TRP A 92 17.06 -5.98 13.79
C TRP A 92 16.87 -4.97 12.66
N SER A 93 17.61 -5.11 11.55
CA SER A 93 17.45 -4.21 10.39
C SER A 93 16.06 -4.32 9.74
N MET A 94 15.45 -5.52 9.75
CA MET A 94 14.09 -5.69 9.25
C MET A 94 13.06 -5.14 10.24
N MET A 95 13.27 -5.35 11.54
CA MET A 95 12.36 -4.84 12.57
C MET A 95 12.29 -3.31 12.59
N ILE A 96 13.42 -2.61 12.40
CA ILE A 96 13.42 -1.14 12.40
C ILE A 96 12.76 -0.56 11.15
N PHE A 97 12.94 -1.22 10.00
CA PHE A 97 12.27 -0.86 8.76
C PHE A 97 10.74 -1.03 8.84
N LEU A 98 10.28 -2.13 9.46
CA LEU A 98 8.85 -2.31 9.75
C LEU A 98 8.36 -1.21 10.70
N ALA A 99 9.07 -0.94 11.80
CA ALA A 99 8.67 0.06 12.79
C ALA A 99 8.50 1.45 12.19
N ILE A 100 9.41 1.91 11.31
CA ILE A 100 9.30 3.26 10.73
C ILE A 100 8.12 3.38 9.75
N LEU A 101 7.83 2.34 8.97
CA LEU A 101 6.66 2.30 8.10
C LEU A 101 5.36 2.27 8.91
N THR A 102 5.27 1.42 9.93
CA THR A 102 4.09 1.34 10.79
C THR A 102 3.84 2.64 11.55
N VAL A 103 4.88 3.34 12.02
CA VAL A 103 4.73 4.66 12.68
C VAL A 103 4.21 5.71 11.70
N GLY A 104 4.73 5.75 10.47
CA GLY A 104 4.23 6.64 9.41
C GLY A 104 2.75 6.37 9.08
N PHE A 105 2.38 5.10 9.05
CA PHE A 105 1.01 4.66 8.82
C PHE A 105 0.06 5.09 9.95
N ILE A 106 0.43 4.85 11.22
CA ILE A 106 -0.35 5.26 12.39
C ILE A 106 -0.58 6.77 12.39
N HIS A 107 0.45 7.55 12.02
CA HIS A 107 0.36 9.00 11.95
C HIS A 107 -0.68 9.47 10.92
N GLU A 108 -0.69 8.91 9.71
CA GLU A 108 -1.67 9.27 8.68
C GLU A 108 -3.08 8.78 8.99
N TRP A 109 -3.24 7.64 9.68
CA TRP A 109 -4.56 7.19 10.16
C TRP A 109 -5.13 8.19 11.17
N CYS A 110 -4.33 8.65 12.12
CA CYS A 110 -4.81 9.54 13.18
C CYS A 110 -5.16 10.94 12.66
N LYS A 111 -4.58 11.39 11.54
CA LYS A 111 -5.03 12.60 10.83
C LYS A 111 -6.42 12.48 10.18
N GLY A 112 -6.97 11.27 10.05
CA GLY A 112 -8.35 11.08 9.60
C GLY A 112 -8.55 11.16 8.08
N ALA A 113 -7.55 10.76 7.29
CA ALA A 113 -7.63 10.69 5.82
C ALA A 113 -8.76 9.77 5.29
N LEU A 114 -9.35 8.93 6.14
CA LEU A 114 -10.31 7.87 5.81
C LEU A 114 -11.76 8.17 6.21
N GLU A 115 -12.21 9.43 6.15
CA GLU A 115 -13.62 9.74 6.38
C GLU A 115 -14.43 9.64 5.08
N TRP A 116 -15.04 8.49 4.83
CA TRP A 116 -16.11 8.34 3.85
C TRP A 116 -17.42 8.94 4.36
N GLY A 117 -18.19 9.61 3.50
CA GLY A 117 -19.42 10.32 3.85
C GLY A 117 -20.62 9.43 4.21
N LEU A 118 -20.39 8.26 4.82
CA LEU A 118 -21.44 7.37 5.31
C LEU A 118 -21.60 7.60 6.82
N CYS A 119 -22.57 8.43 7.17
CA CYS A 119 -23.09 8.71 8.52
C CYS A 119 -22.84 7.62 9.60
N SER A 120 -21.91 7.86 10.56
CA SER A 120 -22.04 7.63 12.04
C SER A 120 -20.68 7.84 12.73
N PHE A 121 -20.57 8.95 13.45
CA PHE A 121 -19.34 9.47 14.07
C PHE A 121 -19.17 9.00 15.53
N ARG A 122 -20.11 8.26 16.14
CA ARG A 122 -20.15 8.12 17.62
C ARG A 122 -19.12 7.16 18.22
N THR A 123 -18.69 6.12 17.52
CA THR A 123 -17.58 5.24 17.95
C THR A 123 -16.22 5.64 17.38
N CYS A 124 -16.19 6.43 16.30
CA CYS A 124 -14.93 6.82 15.64
C CYS A 124 -14.21 7.99 16.33
N ILE A 125 -14.95 8.96 16.92
CA ILE A 125 -14.34 10.09 17.64
C ILE A 125 -13.53 9.62 18.86
N VAL A 126 -14.00 8.59 19.58
CA VAL A 126 -13.34 8.15 20.82
C VAL A 126 -11.94 7.61 20.53
N SER A 127 -11.75 6.95 19.39
CA SER A 127 -10.42 6.55 18.92
C SER A 127 -9.56 7.75 18.52
N ARG A 128 -10.16 8.77 17.90
CA ARG A 128 -9.46 10.03 17.54
C ARG A 128 -8.98 10.79 18.78
N VAL A 129 -9.78 10.90 19.85
CA VAL A 129 -9.36 11.59 21.08
C VAL A 129 -8.23 10.83 21.77
N SER A 130 -8.28 9.49 21.81
CA SER A 130 -7.20 8.68 22.41
C SER A 130 -5.91 8.75 21.58
N CYS A 131 -5.98 8.56 20.26
CA CYS A 131 -4.79 8.69 19.41
C CYS A 131 -4.24 10.12 19.39
N PHE A 132 -5.10 11.15 19.33
CA PHE A 132 -4.65 12.54 19.32
C PHE A 132 -4.08 12.99 20.66
N THR A 133 -4.64 12.54 21.80
CA THR A 133 -4.01 12.78 23.11
C THR A 133 -2.70 12.02 23.26
N TRP A 134 -2.56 10.84 22.65
CA TRP A 134 -1.29 10.12 22.58
C TRP A 134 -0.27 10.81 21.66
N LEU A 135 -0.70 11.30 20.49
CA LEU A 135 0.13 12.07 19.55
C LEU A 135 0.52 13.44 20.10
N ASN A 136 -0.37 14.15 20.79
CA ASN A 136 -0.05 15.43 21.42
C ASN A 136 0.84 15.25 22.66
N LYS A 137 0.79 14.06 23.28
CA LYS A 137 1.78 13.66 24.30
C LYS A 137 3.16 13.38 23.68
N ILE A 138 3.20 13.07 22.39
CA ILE A 138 4.41 12.97 21.56
C ILE A 138 4.50 14.26 20.73
N ASP A 139 4.64 15.38 21.43
CA ASP A 139 4.81 16.70 20.83
C ASP A 139 6.09 16.74 19.98
N ILE A 140 5.93 16.58 18.66
CA ILE A 140 7.00 16.51 17.66
C ILE A 140 7.50 17.91 17.24
N ARG A 141 6.98 19.01 17.80
CA ARG A 141 7.37 20.35 17.32
C ARG A 141 8.33 21.14 18.22
N SER A 142 8.49 20.86 19.50
CA SER A 142 9.20 21.84 20.36
C SER A 142 10.67 21.51 20.69
N THR A 143 11.01 20.35 21.25
CA THR A 143 12.42 20.06 21.64
C THR A 143 12.81 18.58 21.71
N SER A 144 11.85 17.65 21.72
CA SER A 144 12.13 16.20 21.80
C SER A 144 12.25 15.52 20.44
N ALA A 145 11.74 16.11 19.36
CA ALA A 145 11.82 15.51 18.02
C ALA A 145 13.25 15.46 17.48
N THR A 146 14.06 16.48 17.77
CA THR A 146 15.51 16.42 17.48
C THR A 146 16.18 15.40 18.37
N ALA A 147 15.85 15.30 19.67
CA ALA A 147 16.43 14.30 20.56
C ALA A 147 16.08 12.86 20.12
N LEU A 148 14.84 12.58 19.75
CA LEU A 148 14.42 11.27 19.25
C LEU A 148 15.01 10.99 17.86
N ALA A 149 15.03 11.97 16.95
CA ALA A 149 15.70 11.82 15.66
C ALA A 149 17.21 11.63 15.82
N ILE A 150 17.85 12.28 16.80
CA ILE A 150 19.27 12.11 17.16
C ILE A 150 19.48 10.74 17.78
N VAL A 151 18.62 10.26 18.68
CA VAL A 151 18.72 8.91 19.27
C VAL A 151 18.51 7.84 18.20
N ILE A 152 17.53 8.01 17.31
CA ILE A 152 17.28 7.11 16.19
C ILE A 152 18.45 7.14 15.21
N THR A 153 18.93 8.33 14.80
CA THR A 153 20.08 8.44 13.89
C THR A 153 21.38 7.95 14.52
N ILE A 154 21.63 8.17 15.81
CA ILE A 154 22.78 7.61 16.53
C ILE A 154 22.67 6.09 16.60
N LEU A 155 21.49 5.54 16.89
CA LEU A 155 21.27 4.09 16.91
C LEU A 155 21.46 3.49 15.50
N GLU A 156 20.94 4.14 14.46
CA GLU A 156 21.13 3.75 13.05
C GLU A 156 22.60 3.87 12.61
N ILE A 157 23.32 4.93 12.99
CA ILE A 157 24.75 5.09 12.69
C ILE A 157 25.58 4.02 13.41
N ILE A 158 25.27 3.72 14.68
CA ILE A 158 25.93 2.64 15.44
C ILE A 158 25.65 1.28 14.80
N LEU A 159 24.41 1.01 14.41
CA LEU A 159 24.02 -0.23 13.74
C LEU A 159 24.60 -0.34 12.31
N PHE A 160 24.70 0.76 11.57
CA PHE A 160 25.29 0.81 10.23
C PHE A 160 26.81 0.58 10.28
N ILE A 161 27.51 1.20 11.24
CA ILE A 161 28.94 0.93 11.50
C ILE A 161 29.14 -0.53 11.93
N PHE A 162 28.28 -1.06 12.80
CA PHE A 162 28.33 -2.46 13.21
C PHE A 162 28.09 -3.42 12.03
N SER A 163 27.13 -3.09 11.15
CA SER A 163 26.82 -3.85 9.94
C SER A 163 27.99 -3.84 8.95
N ILE A 164 28.63 -2.69 8.67
CA ILE A 164 29.84 -2.62 7.82
C ILE A 164 30.96 -3.50 8.40
N LYS A 165 31.15 -3.46 9.73
CA LYS A 165 32.18 -4.27 10.40
C LYS A 165 31.87 -5.78 10.28
N LEU A 166 30.60 -6.16 10.34
CA LEU A 166 30.14 -7.54 10.25
C LEU A 166 30.16 -8.08 8.81
N THR A 167 29.79 -7.27 7.80
CA THR A 167 29.92 -7.64 6.39
C THR A 167 31.38 -7.84 6.00
N LEU A 168 32.31 -7.01 6.49
CA LEU A 168 33.75 -7.22 6.32
C LEU A 168 34.26 -8.50 7.01
N HIS A 169 33.59 -8.97 8.07
CA HIS A 169 33.92 -10.21 8.75
C HIS A 169 33.37 -11.46 8.02
N PHE A 170 32.21 -11.37 7.37
CA PHE A 170 31.65 -12.46 6.55
C PHE A 170 32.20 -12.54 5.12
N ALA A 171 32.80 -11.46 4.61
CA ALA A 171 33.51 -11.47 3.34
C ALA A 171 34.90 -12.13 3.41
N LYS A 172 35.27 -12.70 4.57
CA LYS A 172 36.53 -13.41 4.82
C LYS A 172 36.24 -14.86 5.13
#